data_AF-A0A7J9STB0-F1
#
_entry.id   AF-A0A7J9STB0-F1
#
_cell.length_a   1.000
_cell.length_b   1.000
_cell.length_c   1.000
_cell.angle_alpha   90.00
_cell.angle_beta   90.00
_cell.angle_gamma   90.00
#
_symmetry.space_group_name_H-M   'P 1'
#
loop_
_entity.id
_entity.type
_entity.pdbx_description
1 polymer ?
#
loop_
_entity_poly.entity_id
_entity_poly.type
_entity_poly.pdbx_seq_one_letter_code
_entity_poly.pdbx_strand_id
1 'polypeptide(L)'
;VLGGGCGFCDEDQILFSVIACESGGAVPADIQGAYSRVLGGLINTLRMLGFDGRLEPKRNAVYSQGRKISGNAQGRFEGAVLVNGSFLLDFSFDEMDRVLKNPTMNLSEGVECARDGMITLSELLGGAGHDIDHVKGILKHGFEDALGIGARRSVLTDSEIELAQRLSEKHRSRDWIYRMDDKRRRRVARER
;
A
#
# COMPACT_ATOMS: atom_id res chain seq x y z
N VAL A 1 9.11 3.19 -10.20
CA VAL A 1 7.67 2.83 -10.31
C VAL A 1 7.54 1.42 -9.80
N LEU A 2 6.72 1.23 -8.77
CA LEU A 2 6.34 -0.11 -8.35
C LEU A 2 5.29 -0.66 -9.31
N GLY A 3 5.38 -1.95 -9.63
CA GLY A 3 4.31 -2.64 -10.33
C GLY A 3 3.10 -2.88 -9.41
N GLY A 4 1.98 -3.34 -9.96
CA GLY A 4 0.78 -3.65 -9.20
C GLY A 4 -0.49 -3.38 -10.01
N GLY A 5 -1.63 -3.61 -9.37
CA GLY A 5 -2.94 -3.24 -9.91
C GLY A 5 -3.27 -1.77 -9.63
N CYS A 6 -4.40 -1.31 -10.19
CA CYS A 6 -4.95 0.01 -9.88
C CYS A 6 -5.59 -0.02 -8.49
N GLY A 7 -5.37 1.03 -7.71
CA GLY A 7 -6.00 1.25 -6.41
C GLY A 7 -6.80 2.54 -6.42
N PHE A 8 -7.87 2.58 -5.63
CA PHE A 8 -8.58 3.80 -5.28
C PHE A 8 -7.91 4.41 -4.04
N CYS A 9 -7.82 5.74 -3.98
CA CYS A 9 -7.25 6.45 -2.85
C CYS A 9 -7.91 7.82 -2.68
N ASP A 10 -8.30 8.13 -1.45
CA ASP A 10 -8.83 9.39 -0.94
C ASP A 10 -8.17 9.73 0.42
N GLU A 11 -8.78 10.61 1.21
CA GLU A 11 -8.27 11.05 2.51
C GLU A 11 -8.45 10.04 3.66
N ASP A 12 -9.26 8.99 3.45
CA ASP A 12 -9.59 7.98 4.47
C ASP A 12 -8.72 6.72 4.34
N GLN A 13 -7.53 6.83 3.73
CA GLN A 13 -6.49 5.81 3.86
C GLN A 13 -5.17 6.39 4.35
N ILE A 14 -4.47 5.59 5.16
CA ILE A 14 -3.06 5.86 5.48
C ILE A 14 -2.19 5.15 4.46
N LEU A 15 -1.49 5.94 3.64
CA LEU A 15 -0.42 5.41 2.80
C LEU A 15 0.89 5.39 3.58
N PHE A 16 1.62 4.28 3.49
CA PHE A 16 2.93 4.14 4.11
C PHE A 16 3.97 3.68 3.09
N SER A 17 5.24 3.96 3.40
CA SER A 17 6.39 3.54 2.62
C SER A 17 7.54 3.18 3.56
N VAL A 18 8.03 1.94 3.45
CA VAL A 18 9.21 1.47 4.16
C VAL A 18 10.35 1.32 3.16
N ILE A 19 11.40 2.10 3.35
CA ILE A 19 12.63 2.06 2.54
C ILE A 19 13.74 1.53 3.43
N ALA A 20 14.42 0.47 2.99
CA ALA A 20 15.55 -0.09 3.70
C ALA A 20 16.70 -0.41 2.75
N CYS A 21 17.93 -0.30 3.27
CA CYS A 21 19.11 -0.80 2.55
C CYS A 21 19.12 -2.34 2.62
N GLU A 22 19.36 -3.00 1.49
CA GLU A 22 19.34 -4.48 1.41
C GLU A 22 20.45 -5.12 2.25
N SER A 23 21.59 -4.45 2.41
CA SER A 23 22.69 -4.91 3.26
C SER A 23 22.47 -4.62 4.75
N GLY A 24 21.43 -3.86 5.12
CA GLY A 24 21.16 -3.44 6.49
C GLY A 24 20.49 -4.48 7.38
N GLY A 25 20.05 -5.62 6.82
CA GLY A 25 19.52 -6.76 7.58
C GLY A 25 18.11 -6.60 8.19
N ALA A 26 17.56 -5.38 8.27
CA ALA A 26 16.23 -5.13 8.84
C ALA A 26 15.09 -5.72 7.99
N VAL A 27 15.27 -5.75 6.67
CA VAL A 27 14.32 -6.33 5.71
C VAL A 27 15.03 -7.45 4.93
N PRO A 28 14.47 -8.67 4.87
CA PRO A 28 15.05 -9.78 4.11
C PRO A 28 15.30 -9.45 2.64
N ALA A 29 16.26 -10.13 2.01
CA ALA A 29 16.63 -9.92 0.61
C ALA A 29 15.65 -10.56 -0.39
N ASP A 30 14.88 -11.56 0.02
CA ASP A 30 13.89 -12.18 -0.84
C ASP A 30 12.56 -11.38 -0.82
N ILE A 31 11.76 -11.54 -1.89
CA ILE A 31 10.52 -10.78 -2.08
C ILE A 31 9.51 -11.12 -0.99
N GLN A 32 9.29 -12.40 -0.69
CA GLN A 32 8.25 -12.83 0.23
C GLN A 32 8.63 -12.56 1.70
N GLY A 33 9.92 -12.68 2.04
CA GLY A 33 10.47 -12.29 3.31
C GLY A 33 10.35 -10.79 3.55
N ALA A 34 10.60 -9.96 2.54
CA ALA A 34 10.39 -8.51 2.64
C ALA A 34 8.93 -8.15 2.92
N TYR A 35 7.98 -8.76 2.20
CA TYR A 35 6.56 -8.57 2.51
C TYR A 35 6.21 -9.09 3.89
N SER A 36 6.63 -10.31 4.25
CA SER A 36 6.31 -10.91 5.54
C SER A 36 6.83 -10.08 6.71
N ARG A 37 8.04 -9.53 6.59
CA ARG A 37 8.65 -8.66 7.61
C ARG A 37 7.92 -7.33 7.71
N VAL A 38 7.79 -6.60 6.59
CA VAL A 38 7.21 -5.24 6.62
C VAL A 38 5.72 -5.27 6.93
N LEU A 39 4.95 -6.15 6.27
CA LEU A 39 3.51 -6.26 6.49
C LEU A 39 3.17 -6.89 7.85
N GLY A 40 4.14 -7.52 8.52
CA GLY A 40 4.05 -7.82 9.94
C GLY A 40 3.72 -6.60 10.79
N GLY A 41 4.11 -5.38 10.35
CA GLY A 41 3.77 -4.14 11.05
C GLY A 41 2.28 -3.83 11.05
N LEU A 42 1.60 -4.12 9.94
CA LEU A 42 0.14 -4.01 9.84
C LEU A 42 -0.56 -5.06 10.68
N ILE A 43 -0.05 -6.30 10.71
CA ILE A 43 -0.59 -7.36 11.56
C ILE A 43 -0.48 -6.99 13.04
N ASN A 44 0.68 -6.48 13.45
CA ASN A 44 0.90 -6.01 14.82
C ASN A 44 -0.05 -4.85 15.15
N THR A 45 -0.24 -3.92 14.21
CA THR A 45 -1.18 -2.81 14.34
C THR A 45 -2.61 -3.29 14.58
N LEU A 46 -3.10 -4.21 13.76
CA LEU A 46 -4.43 -4.80 13.92
C LEU A 46 -4.58 -5.49 15.27
N ARG A 47 -3.56 -6.23 15.70
CA ARG A 47 -3.55 -6.89 17.02
C ARG A 47 -3.65 -5.88 18.17
N MET A 48 -2.91 -4.77 18.09
CA MET A 48 -2.97 -3.69 19.10
C MET A 48 -4.34 -3.00 19.13
N LEU A 49 -5.02 -2.93 17.98
CA LEU A 49 -6.40 -2.45 17.85
C LEU A 49 -7.45 -3.49 18.27
N GLY A 50 -7.05 -4.71 18.63
CA GLY A 50 -7.94 -5.79 19.06
C GLY A 50 -8.51 -6.66 17.93
N PHE A 51 -7.97 -6.56 16.72
CA PHE A 51 -8.43 -7.30 15.53
C PHE A 51 -7.42 -8.34 15.05
N ASP A 52 -7.89 -9.34 14.31
CA ASP A 52 -7.01 -10.30 13.65
C ASP A 52 -6.42 -9.71 12.37
N GLY A 53 -5.18 -10.10 12.04
CA GLY A 53 -4.51 -9.72 10.81
C GLY A 53 -3.76 -10.90 10.22
N ARG A 54 -3.95 -11.14 8.92
CA ARG A 54 -3.33 -12.26 8.19
C ARG A 54 -2.73 -11.78 6.88
N LEU A 55 -1.57 -12.30 6.53
CA LEU A 55 -0.97 -12.07 5.22
C LEU A 55 -1.69 -12.92 4.17
N GLU A 56 -1.90 -12.33 3.01
CA GLU A 56 -2.24 -13.03 1.77
C GLU A 56 -1.07 -12.86 0.78
N PRO A 57 -0.09 -13.78 0.79
CA PRO A 57 1.13 -13.67 -0.01
C PRO A 57 0.87 -13.61 -1.52
N LYS A 58 -0.18 -14.26 -2.02
CA LYS A 58 -0.48 -14.25 -3.47
C LYS A 58 -0.90 -12.87 -3.96
N ARG A 59 -1.42 -12.02 -3.06
CA ARG A 59 -1.94 -10.68 -3.40
C ARG A 59 -1.16 -9.55 -2.75
N ASN A 60 -0.09 -9.87 -2.03
CA ASN A 60 0.72 -8.91 -1.27
C ASN A 60 -0.16 -8.01 -0.40
N ALA A 61 -1.06 -8.62 0.36
CA ALA A 61 -2.13 -7.92 1.07
C ALA A 61 -2.25 -8.39 2.51
N VAL A 62 -2.89 -7.58 3.35
CA VAL A 62 -3.29 -7.96 4.71
C VAL A 62 -4.80 -8.02 4.76
N TYR A 63 -5.29 -9.08 5.40
CA TYR A 63 -6.70 -9.39 5.56
C TYR A 63 -7.07 -9.45 7.03
N SER A 64 -8.29 -9.03 7.34
CA SER A 64 -8.95 -9.19 8.64
C SER A 64 -10.37 -9.69 8.39
N GLN A 65 -10.86 -10.62 9.20
CA GLN A 65 -12.17 -11.27 8.98
C GLN A 65 -12.39 -11.79 7.54
N GLY A 66 -11.32 -12.29 6.89
CA GLY A 66 -11.38 -12.81 5.52
C GLY A 66 -11.49 -11.75 4.41
N ARG A 67 -11.45 -10.46 4.75
CA ARG A 67 -11.53 -9.32 3.81
C ARG A 67 -10.29 -8.46 3.85
N LYS A 68 -9.96 -7.85 2.71
CA LYS A 68 -8.72 -7.08 2.52
C LYS A 68 -8.81 -5.73 3.22
N ILE A 69 -7.85 -5.44 4.09
CA ILE A 69 -7.68 -4.14 4.78
C ILE A 69 -6.44 -3.36 4.32
N SER A 70 -5.56 -4.01 3.55
CA SER A 70 -4.35 -3.39 3.01
C SER A 70 -3.93 -4.03 1.70
N GLY A 71 -3.60 -3.21 0.70
CA GLY A 71 -2.93 -3.62 -0.53
C GLY A 71 -1.51 -3.06 -0.58
N ASN A 72 -0.56 -3.88 -1.04
CA ASN A 72 0.85 -3.51 -1.00
C ASN A 72 1.57 -3.83 -2.30
N ALA A 73 2.64 -3.09 -2.54
CA ALA A 73 3.56 -3.30 -3.65
C ALA A 73 4.99 -3.14 -3.14
N GLN A 74 5.93 -3.84 -3.78
CA GLN A 74 7.34 -3.69 -3.49
C GLN A 74 8.17 -3.50 -4.75
N GLY A 75 9.39 -2.99 -4.56
CA GLY A 75 10.41 -2.93 -5.58
C GLY A 75 11.80 -2.82 -4.96
N ARG A 76 12.79 -3.29 -5.72
CA ARG A 76 14.20 -3.21 -5.34
C ARG A 76 14.93 -2.38 -6.38
N PHE A 77 15.66 -1.38 -5.93
CA PHE A 77 16.34 -0.39 -6.76
C PHE A 77 17.70 -0.09 -6.15
N GLU A 78 18.77 -0.34 -6.90
CA GLU A 78 20.12 0.12 -6.55
C GLU A 78 20.55 -0.20 -5.10
N GLY A 79 20.27 -1.42 -4.61
CA GLY A 79 20.62 -1.86 -3.26
C GLY A 79 19.66 -1.40 -2.16
N ALA A 80 18.51 -0.81 -2.52
CA ALA A 80 17.43 -0.49 -1.61
C ALA A 80 16.17 -1.31 -1.91
N VAL A 81 15.46 -1.71 -0.86
CA VAL A 81 14.12 -2.29 -0.93
C VAL A 81 13.09 -1.26 -0.48
N LEU A 82 12.02 -1.13 -1.27
CA LEU A 82 10.87 -0.29 -1.01
C LEU A 82 9.64 -1.19 -0.89
N VAL A 83 8.92 -1.11 0.22
CA VAL A 83 7.58 -1.71 0.38
C VAL A 83 6.60 -0.59 0.70
N ASN A 84 5.63 -0.41 -0.18
CA ASN A 84 4.56 0.58 -0.03
C ASN A 84 3.23 -0.12 0.14
N GLY A 85 2.34 0.54 0.87
CA GLY A 85 1.00 0.03 1.06
C GLY A 85 0.02 1.09 1.52
N SER A 86 -1.23 0.66 1.60
CA SER A 86 -2.32 1.41 2.22
C SER A 86 -2.83 0.66 3.45
N PHE A 87 -3.38 1.41 4.40
CA PHE A 87 -4.21 0.89 5.49
C PHE A 87 -5.56 1.60 5.41
N LEU A 88 -6.62 0.84 5.17
CA LEU A 88 -7.95 1.36 4.87
C LEU A 88 -8.63 1.82 6.16
N LEU A 89 -8.79 3.13 6.36
CA LEU A 89 -9.48 3.65 7.53
C LEU A 89 -10.99 3.69 7.30
N ASP A 90 -11.38 4.31 6.19
CA ASP A 90 -12.71 4.28 5.60
C ASP A 90 -12.59 4.60 4.09
N PHE A 91 -13.68 4.50 3.32
CA PHE A 91 -13.81 5.10 1.97
C PHE A 91 -15.17 4.80 1.33
N SER A 92 -15.49 5.54 0.26
CA SER A 92 -16.69 5.30 -0.54
C SER A 92 -16.50 4.19 -1.59
N PHE A 93 -17.12 3.03 -1.36
CA PHE A 93 -17.19 1.96 -2.36
C PHE A 93 -17.91 2.41 -3.64
N ASP A 94 -18.92 3.26 -3.53
CA ASP A 94 -19.66 3.76 -4.69
C ASP A 94 -18.75 4.62 -5.58
N GLU A 95 -17.85 5.41 -5.00
CA GLU A 95 -16.87 6.18 -5.76
C GLU A 95 -15.80 5.30 -6.36
N MET A 96 -15.29 4.32 -5.60
CA MET A 96 -14.35 3.32 -6.10
C MET A 96 -14.90 2.59 -7.34
N ASP A 97 -16.15 2.12 -7.28
CA ASP A 97 -16.81 1.41 -8.38
C ASP A 97 -17.06 2.31 -9.60
N ARG A 98 -17.30 3.61 -9.40
CA ARG A 98 -17.45 4.57 -10.51
C ARG A 98 -16.13 4.82 -11.25
N VAL A 99 -14.99 4.84 -10.56
CA VAL A 99 -13.71 5.26 -11.15
C VAL A 99 -12.84 4.10 -11.59
N LEU A 100 -12.96 2.92 -10.96
CA LEU A 100 -12.19 1.74 -11.33
C LEU A 100 -12.92 0.89 -12.37
N LYS A 101 -12.22 0.58 -13.46
CA LYS A 101 -12.75 -0.31 -14.51
C LYS A 101 -12.99 -1.75 -14.05
N ASN A 102 -12.24 -2.19 -13.05
CA ASN A 102 -12.33 -3.54 -12.49
C ASN A 102 -11.92 -3.51 -11.00
N PRO A 103 -12.85 -3.12 -10.12
CA PRO A 103 -12.57 -2.90 -8.69
C PRO A 103 -12.24 -4.19 -7.94
N THR A 104 -12.62 -5.36 -8.46
CA THR A 104 -12.38 -6.67 -7.83
C THR A 104 -11.10 -7.38 -8.28
N MET A 105 -10.39 -6.84 -9.28
CA MET A 105 -9.19 -7.45 -9.88
C MET A 105 -8.13 -7.91 -8.86
N ASN A 106 -7.98 -7.19 -7.76
CA ASN A 106 -6.96 -7.44 -6.73
C ASN A 106 -7.52 -8.07 -5.45
N LEU A 107 -8.72 -8.66 -5.52
CA LEU A 107 -9.43 -9.30 -4.41
C LEU A 107 -9.43 -10.82 -4.54
N SER A 108 -9.84 -11.52 -3.49
CA SER A 108 -9.90 -12.99 -3.45
C SER A 108 -10.79 -13.55 -4.57
N GLU A 109 -10.48 -14.78 -5.01
CA GLU A 109 -11.30 -15.45 -6.04
C GLU A 109 -12.75 -15.61 -5.55
N GLY A 110 -13.71 -15.40 -6.46
CA GLY A 110 -15.14 -15.46 -6.15
C GLY A 110 -15.75 -14.17 -5.59
N VAL A 111 -14.94 -13.14 -5.32
CA VAL A 111 -15.47 -11.82 -4.93
C VAL A 111 -16.01 -11.08 -6.16
N GLU A 112 -17.33 -10.93 -6.23
CA GLU A 112 -18.01 -10.22 -7.32
C GLU A 112 -18.18 -8.71 -7.04
N CYS A 113 -18.23 -8.32 -5.77
CA CYS A 113 -18.38 -6.94 -5.34
C CYS A 113 -17.22 -6.51 -4.43
N ALA A 114 -16.64 -5.33 -4.65
CA ALA A 114 -15.50 -4.85 -3.88
C ALA A 114 -15.81 -4.71 -2.38
N ARG A 115 -17.05 -4.30 -2.06
CA ARG A 115 -17.56 -4.20 -0.69
C ARG A 115 -17.48 -5.51 0.08
N ASP A 116 -17.68 -6.64 -0.59
CA ASP A 116 -17.66 -7.96 0.06
C ASP A 116 -16.23 -8.47 0.28
N GLY A 117 -15.26 -7.97 -0.51
CA GLY A 117 -13.86 -8.40 -0.44
C GLY A 117 -12.93 -7.49 0.35
N MET A 118 -13.41 -6.33 0.80
CA MET A 118 -12.62 -5.33 1.52
C MET A 118 -13.27 -4.99 2.86
N ILE A 119 -12.46 -4.50 3.79
CA ILE A 119 -12.89 -4.09 5.12
C ILE A 119 -12.09 -2.87 5.54
N THR A 120 -12.73 -1.94 6.24
CA THR A 120 -12.13 -0.71 6.75
C THR A 120 -11.97 -0.78 8.27
N LEU A 121 -11.08 0.05 8.83
CA LEU A 121 -10.96 0.18 10.28
C LEU A 121 -12.27 0.68 10.91
N SER A 122 -12.93 1.65 10.27
CA SER A 122 -14.24 2.17 10.66
C SER A 122 -15.26 1.03 10.82
N GLU A 123 -15.33 0.11 9.85
CA GLU A 123 -16.21 -1.06 9.92
C GLU A 123 -15.81 -2.03 11.04
N LEU A 124 -14.52 -2.32 11.20
CA LEU A 124 -14.02 -3.16 12.30
C LEU A 124 -14.40 -2.60 13.68
N LEU A 125 -14.42 -1.28 13.82
CA LEU A 125 -14.83 -0.56 15.04
C LEU A 125 -16.36 -0.44 15.18
N GLY A 126 -17.15 -1.06 14.31
CA GLY A 126 -18.61 -1.00 14.34
C GLY A 126 -19.18 0.35 13.86
N GLY A 127 -18.46 1.05 12.98
CA GLY A 127 -18.83 2.37 12.47
C GLY A 127 -18.48 3.52 13.41
N ALA A 128 -17.69 3.27 14.46
CA ALA A 128 -17.18 4.33 15.31
C ALA A 128 -16.08 5.13 14.58
N GLY A 129 -16.09 6.45 14.76
CA GLY A 129 -15.02 7.31 14.28
C GLY A 129 -13.66 6.93 14.88
N HIS A 130 -12.60 7.23 14.15
CA HIS A 130 -11.22 6.99 14.56
C HIS A 130 -10.40 8.27 14.45
N ASP A 131 -9.41 8.44 15.33
CA ASP A 131 -8.43 9.51 15.20
C ASP A 131 -7.27 9.01 14.33
N ILE A 132 -7.10 9.62 13.16
CA ILE A 132 -6.05 9.27 12.20
C ILE A 132 -4.65 9.36 12.80
N ASP A 133 -4.38 10.32 13.68
CA ASP A 133 -3.05 10.50 14.26
C ASP A 133 -2.78 9.47 15.36
N HIS A 134 -3.82 9.08 16.10
CA HIS A 134 -3.75 7.92 16.99
C HIS A 134 -3.45 6.63 16.22
N VAL A 135 -4.13 6.39 15.09
CA VAL A 135 -3.89 5.20 14.24
C VAL A 135 -2.48 5.22 13.64
N LYS A 136 -1.97 6.38 13.19
CA LYS A 136 -0.56 6.53 12.76
C LYS A 136 0.41 6.19 13.89
N GLY A 137 0.10 6.59 15.12
CA GLY A 137 0.86 6.23 16.32
C GLY A 137 0.95 4.72 16.51
N ILE A 138 -0.17 4.00 16.39
CA ILE A 138 -0.19 2.53 16.50
C ILE A 138 0.55 1.88 15.32
N LEU A 139 0.32 2.35 14.09
CA LEU A 139 1.03 1.89 12.90
C LEU A 139 2.55 1.98 13.10
N LYS A 140 3.04 3.13 13.59
CA LYS A 140 4.46 3.32 13.89
C LYS A 140 4.99 2.22 14.83
N HIS A 141 4.31 1.97 15.95
CA HIS A 141 4.73 0.93 16.90
C HIS A 141 4.67 -0.47 16.26
N GLY A 142 3.62 -0.75 15.49
CA GLY A 142 3.49 -2.00 14.75
C GLY A 142 4.69 -2.25 13.83
N PHE A 143 5.08 -1.24 13.04
CA PHE A 143 6.25 -1.32 12.16
C PHE A 143 7.58 -1.41 12.94
N GLU A 144 7.75 -0.67 14.04
CA GLU A 144 8.94 -0.75 14.89
C GLU A 144 9.15 -2.17 15.43
N ASP A 145 8.10 -2.79 15.97
CA ASP A 145 8.12 -4.18 16.46
C ASP A 145 8.40 -5.17 15.32
N ALA A 146 7.72 -4.98 14.19
CA ALA A 146 7.85 -5.84 13.02
C ALA A 146 9.17 -5.66 12.27
N LEU A 147 9.93 -4.60 12.50
CA LEU A 147 11.25 -4.37 11.92
C LEU A 147 12.38 -4.55 12.93
N GLY A 148 12.07 -4.54 14.24
CA GLY A 148 13.06 -4.62 15.31
C GLY A 148 13.92 -3.35 15.38
N ILE A 149 13.31 -2.19 15.11
CA ILE A 149 14.00 -0.88 15.07
C ILE A 149 13.29 0.13 15.98
N GLY A 150 14.00 1.20 16.35
CA GLY A 150 13.39 2.41 16.90
C GLY A 150 13.37 3.51 15.83
N ALA A 151 12.18 3.96 15.43
CA ALA A 151 12.00 5.05 14.50
C ALA A 151 12.05 6.40 15.22
N ARG A 152 12.76 7.35 14.63
CA ARG A 152 12.83 8.75 15.09
C ARG A 152 12.19 9.63 14.04
N ARG A 153 11.39 10.61 14.50
CA ARG A 153 10.82 11.61 13.60
C ARG A 153 11.95 12.47 13.03
N SER A 154 12.00 12.58 11.71
CA SER A 154 12.86 13.51 10.98
C SER A 154 12.03 14.30 9.98
N VAL A 155 12.65 15.34 9.42
CA VAL A 155 12.14 16.06 8.25
C VAL A 155 12.90 15.61 7.01
N LEU A 156 12.31 15.82 5.84
CA LEU A 156 13.03 15.64 4.58
C LEU A 156 14.18 16.64 4.50
N THR A 157 15.31 16.18 3.97
CA THR A 157 16.45 17.02 3.63
C THR A 157 16.13 17.92 2.42
N ASP A 158 16.84 19.04 2.28
CA ASP A 158 16.68 19.94 1.14
C ASP A 158 16.86 19.19 -0.19
N SER A 159 17.84 18.28 -0.27
CA SER A 159 18.08 17.45 -1.46
C SER A 159 16.91 16.52 -1.79
N GLU A 160 16.22 15.96 -0.79
CA GLU A 160 15.05 15.11 -1.00
C GLU A 160 13.85 15.95 -1.48
N ILE A 161 13.67 17.15 -0.93
CA ILE A 161 12.61 18.09 -1.32
C ILE A 161 12.82 18.54 -2.77
N GLU A 162 14.03 18.98 -3.13
CA GLU A 162 14.37 19.39 -4.49
C GLU A 162 14.20 18.25 -5.50
N LEU A 163 14.62 17.03 -5.14
CA LEU A 163 14.40 15.85 -5.96
C LEU A 163 12.91 15.55 -6.13
N ALA A 164 12.14 15.59 -5.04
CA ALA A 164 10.70 15.37 -5.08
C ALA A 164 9.98 16.39 -5.98
N GLN A 165 10.35 17.67 -5.89
CA GLN A 165 9.79 18.73 -6.74
C GLN A 165 10.07 18.48 -8.22
N ARG A 166 11.33 18.22 -8.60
CA ARG A 166 11.69 17.88 -9.99
C ARG A 166 10.98 16.63 -10.50
N LEU A 167 10.90 15.59 -9.67
CA LEU A 167 10.17 14.37 -10.02
C LEU A 167 8.67 14.61 -10.13
N SER A 168 8.11 15.55 -9.38
CA SER A 168 6.68 15.83 -9.37
C SER A 168 6.18 16.32 -10.73
N GLU A 169 6.94 17.17 -11.41
CA GLU A 169 6.63 17.64 -12.77
C GLU A 169 6.46 16.46 -13.72
N LYS A 170 7.40 15.51 -13.69
CA LYS A 170 7.32 14.27 -14.46
C LYS A 170 6.10 13.44 -14.09
N HIS A 171 5.84 13.22 -12.80
CA HIS A 171 4.74 12.34 -12.36
C HIS A 171 3.34 12.93 -12.62
N ARG A 172 3.24 14.26 -12.80
CA ARG A 172 2.01 14.96 -13.21
C ARG A 172 1.81 15.06 -14.72
N SER A 173 2.86 14.80 -15.50
CA SER A 173 2.78 14.87 -16.95
C SER A 173 1.88 13.77 -17.53
N ARG A 174 1.09 14.13 -18.56
CA ARG A 174 0.27 13.17 -19.32
C ARG A 174 1.12 12.04 -19.89
N ASP A 175 2.30 12.37 -20.41
CA ASP A 175 3.23 11.40 -21.01
C ASP A 175 3.67 10.33 -20.01
N TRP A 176 3.77 10.68 -18.73
CA TRP A 176 4.04 9.72 -17.67
C TRP A 176 2.79 8.92 -17.29
N ILE A 177 1.67 9.61 -17.02
CA ILE A 177 0.42 9.00 -16.56
C ILE A 177 -0.11 7.96 -17.57
N TYR A 178 -0.14 8.32 -18.87
CA TYR A 178 -0.66 7.47 -19.95
C TYR A 178 0.41 6.67 -20.68
N ARG A 179 1.64 6.63 -20.14
CA ARG A 179 2.80 5.97 -20.77
C ARG A 179 2.50 4.53 -21.17
N MET A 180 1.80 3.79 -20.30
CA MET A 180 1.50 2.38 -20.53
C MET A 180 0.38 2.18 -21.55
N ASP A 181 -0.63 3.05 -21.57
CA ASP A 181 -1.67 3.07 -22.60
C ASP A 181 -1.07 3.36 -23.98
N ASP A 182 -0.16 4.33 -24.08
CA ASP A 182 0.52 4.69 -25.32
C ASP A 182 1.40 3.55 -25.84
N LYS A 183 2.15 2.89 -24.94
CA LYS A 183 2.91 1.69 -25.28
C LYS A 183 2.01 0.57 -25.81
N ARG A 184 0.87 0.33 -25.15
CA ARG A 184 -0.10 -0.69 -25.58
C ARG A 184 -0.67 -0.37 -26.97
N ARG A 185 -1.08 0.88 -27.21
CA ARG A 185 -1.59 1.34 -28.52
C ARG A 185 -0.58 1.13 -29.65
N ARG A 186 0.69 1.49 -29.43
CA ARG A 186 1.76 1.29 -30.41
C ARG A 186 2.02 -0.17 -30.72
N ARG A 187 1.92 -1.05 -29.72
CA ARG A 187 2.07 -2.50 -29.92
C ARG A 187 0.96 -3.06 -30.80
N VAL A 188 -0.30 -2.75 -30.48
CA VAL A 188 -1.47 -3.19 -31.27
C VAL A 188 -1.41 -2.69 -32.72
N ALA A 189 -0.93 -1.47 -32.95
CA ALA A 189 -0.80 -0.90 -34.29
C ALA A 189 0.31 -1.55 -35.14
N ARG A 190 1.30 -2.21 -34.53
CA ARG A 190 2.37 -2.95 -35.24
C ARG A 190 1.98 -4.40 -35.58
N GLU A 191 0.97 -4.92 -34.89
CA GLU A 191 0.45 -6.28 -35.09
C GLU A 191 -0.69 -6.31 -36.13
N ARG A 192 -1.05 -5.15 -36.70
CA ARG A 192 -2.00 -4.98 -37.82
C ARG A 192 -1.24 -4.60 -39.09
#